data_AF-A0A0Q1HQX5-F1
#
_entry.id   AF-A0A0Q1HQX5-F1
#
_cell.length_a   1.000
_cell.length_b   1.000
_cell.length_c   1.000
_cell.angle_alpha   90.00
_cell.angle_beta   90.00
_cell.angle_gamma   90.00
#
_symmetry.space_group_name_H-M   'P 1'
#
loop_
_entity.id
_entity.type
_entity.pdbx_description
1 polymer ?
#
loop_
_entity_poly.entity_id
_entity_poly.type
_entity_poly.pdbx_seq_one_letter_code
_entity_poly.pdbx_strand_id
1 'polypeptide(L)' 'MWEAGLEELFGRVEGCFRSDQPRAQARAYVAGLLSRTERKNGWTLAEFSRESGPQKMQRLLNEYAWDADGVRDVVAA' A
#
# COMPACT_ATOMS: atom_id res chain seq x y z
N MET A 1 3.85 2.73 16.50
CA MET A 1 5.16 2.05 16.40
C MET A 1 5.16 0.94 15.33
N TRP A 2 4.39 1.06 14.25
CA TRP A 2 4.47 0.15 13.09
C TRP A 2 5.01 0.85 11.84
N GLU A 3 5.02 2.20 11.82
CA GLU A 3 5.39 3.01 10.67
C GLU A 3 6.84 2.78 10.21
N ALA A 4 7.78 2.65 11.16
CA ALA A 4 9.19 2.38 10.86
C ALA A 4 9.38 1.00 10.21
N GLY A 5 8.75 -0.04 10.76
CA GLY A 5 8.76 -1.38 10.14
C GLY A 5 8.08 -1.39 8.77
N LEU A 6 7.06 -0.55 8.57
CA LEU A 6 6.45 -0.37 7.25
C LEU A 6 7.41 0.33 6.28
N GLU A 7 8.15 1.36 6.68
CA GLU A 7 9.20 1.98 5.84
C GLU A 7 10.26 0.96 5.43
N GLU A 8 10.76 0.19 6.38
CA GLU A 8 11.76 -0.85 6.10
C GLU A 8 11.23 -1.90 5.12
N LEU A 9 10.01 -2.41 5.34
CA LEU A 9 9.37 -3.35 4.45
C LEU A 9 9.25 -2.78 3.03
N PHE A 10 8.80 -1.53 2.89
CA PHE A 10 8.64 -0.88 1.59
C PHE A 10 9.96 -0.53 0.89
N GLY A 11 11.07 -0.51 1.62
CA GLY A 11 12.42 -0.53 1.04
C GLY A 11 12.80 -1.91 0.50
N ARG A 12 12.48 -2.99 1.23
CA ARG A 12 12.76 -4.37 0.80
C ARG A 12 11.99 -4.77 -0.46
N VAL A 13 10.75 -4.31 -0.61
CA VAL A 13 9.90 -4.64 -1.78
C VAL A 13 9.99 -3.64 -2.93
N GLU A 14 10.95 -2.70 -2.92
CA GLU A 14 11.06 -1.67 -3.97
C GLU A 14 11.14 -2.28 -5.38
N GLY A 15 11.92 -3.34 -5.55
CA GLY A 15 12.08 -4.05 -6.83
C GLY A 15 10.81 -4.73 -7.36
N CYS A 16 9.76 -4.85 -6.54
CA CYS A 16 8.48 -5.43 -6.95
C CYS A 16 7.56 -4.41 -7.62
N PHE A 17 7.90 -3.12 -7.62
CA PHE A 17 7.07 -2.07 -8.22
C PHE A 17 7.75 -1.48 -9.45
N ARG A 18 7.00 -1.28 -10.54
CA ARG A 18 7.55 -0.67 -11.77
C ARG A 18 7.85 0.83 -11.65
N SER A 19 7.29 1.50 -10.65
CA SER A 19 7.50 2.93 -10.41
C SER A 19 7.15 3.30 -8.96
N ASP A 20 7.55 4.51 -8.55
CA ASP A 20 7.30 5.01 -7.20
C ASP A 20 5.83 5.22 -6.87
N GLN A 21 5.00 5.55 -7.87
CA GLN A 21 3.60 5.89 -7.62
C GLN A 21 2.76 4.69 -7.14
N PRO A 22 2.81 3.50 -7.77
CA PRO A 22 2.22 2.28 -7.23
C PRO A 22 2.75 1.89 -5.85
N ARG A 23 4.05 2.06 -5.61
CA ARG A 23 4.70 1.75 -4.33
C ARG A 23 4.21 2.68 -3.21
N ALA A 24 4.15 3.98 -3.48
CA ALA A 24 3.59 4.97 -2.56
C ALA A 24 2.12 4.69 -2.27
N GLN A 25 1.34 4.28 -3.28
CA GLN A 25 -0.07 3.94 -3.11
C GLN A 25 -0.26 2.67 -2.27
N ALA A 26 0.54 1.64 -2.53
CA ALA A 26 0.54 0.41 -1.75
C ALA A 26 0.90 0.69 -0.28
N ARG A 27 1.88 1.57 -0.04
CA ARG A 27 2.26 2.02 1.29
C ARG A 27 1.11 2.70 2.00
N ALA A 28 0.45 3.65 1.35
CA ALA A 28 -0.71 4.35 1.92
C ALA A 28 -1.86 3.39 2.23
N TYR A 29 -2.11 2.42 1.34
CA TYR A 29 -3.12 1.39 1.52
C TYR A 29 -2.84 0.52 2.75
N VAL A 30 -1.63 -0.04 2.89
CA VAL A 30 -1.27 -0.86 4.06
C VAL A 30 -1.24 -0.03 5.35
N ALA A 31 -0.78 1.21 5.28
CA ALA A 31 -0.83 2.14 6.40
C ALA A 31 -2.27 2.36 6.91
N GLY A 32 -3.22 2.54 6.00
CA GLY A 32 -4.63 2.63 6.34
C GLY A 32 -5.22 1.31 6.87
N LEU A 33 -4.71 0.15 6.44
CA LEU A 33 -5.11 -1.14 7.00
C LEU A 33 -4.61 -1.33 8.44
N LEU A 34 -3.38 -0.92 8.73
CA LEU A 34 -2.78 -1.00 10.07
C LEU A 34 -3.26 0.09 11.03
N SER A 35 -3.92 1.13 10.51
CA SER A 35 -4.50 2.19 11.33
C SER A 35 -5.60 1.67 12.27
N ARG A 36 -6.02 2.48 13.24
CA ARG A 36 -7.16 2.17 14.11
C ARG A 36 -8.53 2.48 13.47
N THR A 37 -8.59 2.72 12.16
CA THR A 37 -9.85 3.05 11.52
C THR A 37 -10.84 1.88 11.60
N GLU A 38 -12.08 2.17 11.99
CA GLU A 38 -13.12 1.17 12.26
C GLU A 38 -13.51 0.36 11.02
N ARG A 39 -13.47 0.99 9.83
CA ARG A 39 -13.86 0.38 8.56
C ARG A 39 -12.71 0.41 7.55
N LYS A 40 -12.44 -0.74 6.92
CA LYS A 40 -11.32 -0.93 5.99
C LYS A 40 -11.81 -1.05 4.54
N ASN A 41 -12.49 -0.03 4.05
CA ASN A 41 -12.91 0.03 2.64
C ASN A 41 -12.10 1.10 1.88
N GLY A 42 -12.15 1.06 0.54
CA GLY A 42 -11.36 1.96 -0.29
C GLY A 42 -11.63 3.45 -0.03
N TRP A 43 -12.84 3.83 0.37
CA TRP A 43 -13.17 5.23 0.70
C TRP A 43 -12.49 5.67 2.00
N THR A 44 -12.64 4.88 3.06
CA THR A 44 -12.08 5.17 4.36
C THR A 44 -10.54 5.14 4.36
N LEU A 45 -9.94 4.26 3.55
CA LEU A 45 -8.48 4.22 3.35
C LEU A 45 -7.99 5.44 2.55
N ALA A 46 -8.77 5.91 1.57
CA ALA A 46 -8.50 7.15 0.84
C ALA A 46 -8.55 8.37 1.77
N GLU A 47 -9.55 8.46 2.64
CA GLU A 47 -9.66 9.51 3.67
C GLU A 47 -8.46 9.51 4.61
N PHE A 48 -8.04 8.32 5.09
CA PHE A 48 -6.83 8.18 5.90
C PHE A 48 -5.59 8.73 5.18
N SER A 49 -5.52 8.54 3.86
CA SER A 49 -4.41 8.98 3.02
C SER A 49 -4.58 10.43 2.50
N ARG A 50 -5.60 11.15 2.96
CA ARG A 50 -5.98 12.51 2.52
C ARG A 50 -6.23 12.62 1.02
N GLU A 51 -6.74 11.55 0.42
CA GLU A 51 -7.11 11.52 -0.98
C GLU A 51 -8.56 12.00 -1.17
N SER A 52 -8.84 12.58 -2.34
CA SER A 52 -10.17 13.09 -2.69
C SER A 52 -11.20 11.99 -3.00
N GLY A 53 -10.77 10.73 -3.11
CA GLY A 53 -11.66 9.61 -3.39
C GLY A 53 -10.92 8.28 -3.52
N PRO A 54 -11.67 7.16 -3.67
CA PRO A 54 -11.14 5.80 -3.60
C PRO A 54 -10.37 5.39 -4.87
N GLN A 55 -10.28 6.26 -5.88
CA GLN A 55 -9.79 5.89 -7.20
C GLN A 55 -8.36 5.36 -7.13
N LYS A 56 -7.45 6.01 -6.39
CA LYS A 56 -6.07 5.51 -6.32
C LYS A 56 -5.97 4.17 -5.59
N MET A 57 -6.81 3.94 -4.58
CA MET A 57 -6.93 2.62 -3.92
C MET A 57 -7.43 1.56 -4.90
N GLN A 58 -8.41 1.88 -5.75
CA GLN A 58 -8.91 0.97 -6.77
C GLN A 58 -7.87 0.72 -7.87
N ARG A 59 -7.13 1.74 -8.30
CA ARG A 59 -6.07 1.61 -9.31
C ARG A 59 -4.92 0.75 -8.83
N LEU A 60 -4.57 0.84 -7.54
CA LEU A 60 -3.59 -0.06 -6.94
C LEU A 60 -3.99 -1.53 -7.09
N LEU A 61 -5.26 -1.84 -6.85
CA LEU A 61 -5.75 -3.22 -6.86
C LEU A 61 -6.07 -3.75 -8.26
N ASN A 62 -6.47 -2.88 -9.18
CA ASN A 62 -7.01 -3.28 -10.49
C ASN A 62 -6.15 -2.88 -11.70
N GLU A 63 -5.29 -1.88 -11.59
CA GLU A 63 -4.62 -1.27 -12.75
C GLU A 63 -3.10 -1.25 -12.66
N TYR A 64 -2.53 -0.93 -11.50
CA TYR A 64 -1.09 -0.80 -11.37
C TYR A 64 -0.39 -2.15 -11.54
N ALA A 65 0.68 -2.15 -12.34
CA ALA A 65 1.54 -3.32 -12.50
C ALA A 65 2.56 -3.37 -11.36
N TRP A 66 2.43 -4.37 -10.49
CA TRP A 66 3.38 -4.72 -9.44
C TRP A 66 3.45 -6.25 -9.29
N ASP A 67 4.59 -6.75 -8.83
CA ASP A 67 4.84 -8.17 -8.66
C ASP A 67 4.31 -8.65 -7.31
N ALA A 68 3.10 -9.21 -7.32
CA ALA A 68 2.45 -9.69 -6.11
C ALA A 68 3.15 -10.92 -5.50
N ASP A 69 3.69 -11.80 -6.34
CA ASP A 69 4.45 -12.97 -5.88
C ASP A 69 5.78 -12.52 -5.27
N GLY A 70 6.49 -11.60 -5.93
CA GLY A 70 7.71 -11.01 -5.39
C GLY A 70 7.50 -10.32 -4.04
N VAL A 71 6.42 -9.54 -3.87
CA VAL A 71 6.07 -8.95 -2.57
C VAL A 71 5.83 -10.04 -1.52
N ARG A 72 5.05 -11.08 -1.84
CA ARG A 72 4.78 -12.19 -0.91
C ARG A 72 6.07 -12.87 -0.47
N ASP A 73 6.96 -13.17 -1.41
CA ASP A 73 8.18 -13.91 -1.14
C ASP A 73 9.16 -13.08 -0.30
N VAL A 74 9.25 -11.76 -0.54
CA VAL A 74 10.02 -10.84 0.31
C VAL A 74 9.43 -10.73 1.72
N VAL A 75 8.10 -10.73 1.87
CA VAL A 75 7.42 -10.66 3.18
C VAL A 75 7.57 -11.97 3.97
N ALA A 76 7.62 -13.10 3.28
CA ALA A 76 7.75 -14.43 3.90
C ALA A 76 9.19 -14.76 4.34
N ALA A 77 10.19 -14.02 3.86
CA ALA A 77 11.60 -14.15 4.21
C ALA A 77 11.98 -13.40 5.50
#